data_AF-A0AAD7P8T5-F1
#
_entry.id   AF-A0AAD7P8T5-F1
#
_cell.length_a   1.000
_cell.length_b   1.000
_cell.length_c   1.000
_cell.angle_alpha   90.00
_cell.angle_beta   90.00
_cell.angle_gamma   90.00
#
_symmetry.space_group_name_H-M   'P 1'
#
loop_
_entity.id
_entity.type
_entity.pdbx_description
1 polymer ?
#
loop_
_entity_poly.entity_id
_entity_poly.type
_entity_poly.pdbx_seq_one_letter_code
_entity_poly.pdbx_strand_id
1 'polypeptide(L)'
;MQLAKDIATGKNGMEVMLNLLTSANYKWTDSPELLSALKSPLMRLCARYLLREKKRGKALDSVANFHLQNGAMVERINWMADQSEKGLSQSGGIMVNYVYRLENIEEYAQSYFSTGHINASHDLLTMLRREQEYMVLTQDRSII
;
A
#
# COMPACT_ATOMS: atom_id res chain seq x y z
N MET A 1 -17.39 -23.85 -3.21
CA MET A 1 -17.77 -24.31 -1.85
C MET A 1 -16.57 -24.48 -0.90
N GLN A 2 -15.38 -24.87 -1.38
CA GLN A 2 -14.17 -25.01 -0.53
C GLN A 2 -13.49 -23.67 -0.19
N LEU A 3 -13.34 -22.76 -1.18
CA LEU A 3 -12.69 -21.45 -1.00
C LEU A 3 -13.31 -20.61 0.14
N ALA A 4 -14.65 -20.58 0.22
CA ALA A 4 -15.36 -19.82 1.26
C ALA A 4 -15.16 -20.38 2.68
N LYS A 5 -14.89 -21.69 2.83
CA LYS A 5 -14.62 -22.30 4.15
C LYS A 5 -13.21 -21.99 4.63
N ASP A 6 -12.22 -22.06 3.74
CA ASP A 6 -10.81 -21.85 4.10
C ASP A 6 -10.48 -20.36 4.40
N ILE A 7 -11.22 -19.43 3.79
CA ILE A 7 -11.14 -17.99 4.12
C ILE A 7 -11.74 -17.71 5.51
N ALA A 8 -12.86 -18.37 5.84
CA ALA A 8 -13.63 -18.12 7.06
C ALA A 8 -13.04 -18.75 8.34
N THR A 9 -11.98 -19.57 8.24
CA THR A 9 -11.35 -20.22 9.40
C THR A 9 -10.33 -19.33 10.15
N GLY A 10 -10.07 -18.11 9.68
CA GLY A 10 -9.17 -17.19 10.36
C GLY A 10 -9.70 -16.77 11.74
N LYS A 11 -8.84 -16.79 12.76
CA LYS A 11 -9.20 -16.46 14.15
C LYS A 11 -9.44 -14.96 14.37
N ASN A 12 -8.97 -14.13 13.43
CA ASN A 12 -9.16 -12.69 13.41
C ASN A 12 -9.12 -12.15 11.97
N GLY A 13 -9.46 -10.87 11.78
CA GLY A 13 -9.53 -10.24 10.46
C GLY A 13 -8.22 -10.26 9.66
N MET A 14 -7.06 -10.23 10.32
CA MET A 14 -5.76 -10.29 9.63
C MET A 14 -5.50 -11.68 9.05
N GLU A 15 -5.83 -12.74 9.80
CA GLU A 15 -5.69 -14.13 9.33
C GLU A 15 -6.67 -14.42 8.18
N VAL A 16 -7.90 -13.91 8.26
CA VAL A 16 -8.88 -13.98 7.16
C VAL A 16 -8.34 -13.29 5.89
N MET A 17 -7.79 -12.08 6.04
CA MET A 17 -7.20 -11.34 4.93
C MET A 17 -6.00 -12.06 4.32
N LEU A 18 -5.12 -12.61 5.17
CA LEU A 18 -3.97 -13.39 4.72
C LEU A 18 -4.42 -14.62 3.92
N ASN A 19 -5.30 -15.45 4.48
CA ASN A 19 -5.81 -16.66 3.84
C ASN A 19 -6.50 -16.35 2.50
N LEU A 20 -7.23 -15.23 2.42
CA LEU A 20 -7.87 -14.76 1.20
C LEU A 20 -6.83 -14.42 0.12
N LEU A 21 -5.87 -13.56 0.46
CA LEU A 21 -4.86 -13.07 -0.49
C LEU A 21 -3.88 -14.17 -0.94
N THR A 22 -3.65 -15.18 -0.10
CA THR A 22 -2.80 -16.34 -0.42
C THR A 22 -3.59 -17.59 -0.81
N SER A 23 -4.87 -17.43 -1.17
CA SER A 23 -5.70 -18.56 -1.60
C SER A 23 -5.13 -19.21 -2.87
N ALA A 24 -5.39 -20.52 -3.03
CA ALA A 24 -4.87 -21.30 -4.14
C ALA A 24 -5.19 -20.65 -5.50
N ASN A 25 -4.15 -20.47 -6.32
CA ASN A 25 -4.21 -19.81 -7.63
C ASN A 25 -4.82 -18.40 -7.61
N TYR A 26 -4.82 -17.72 -6.46
CA TYR A 26 -5.37 -16.38 -6.28
C TYR A 26 -6.84 -16.23 -6.72
N LYS A 27 -7.66 -17.28 -6.58
CA LYS A 27 -9.08 -17.31 -7.02
C LYS A 27 -9.96 -16.17 -6.51
N TRP A 28 -9.54 -15.46 -5.47
CA TRP A 28 -10.23 -14.25 -5.02
C TRP A 28 -10.31 -13.16 -6.11
N THR A 29 -9.39 -13.16 -7.08
CA THR A 29 -9.41 -12.22 -8.22
C THR A 29 -10.55 -12.48 -9.21
N ASP A 30 -11.15 -13.67 -9.19
CA ASP A 30 -12.24 -14.04 -10.10
C ASP A 30 -13.61 -13.48 -9.64
N SER A 31 -13.70 -12.95 -8.41
CA SER A 31 -14.92 -12.36 -7.87
C SER A 31 -14.88 -10.83 -7.95
N PRO A 32 -15.76 -10.21 -8.76
CA PRO A 32 -15.90 -8.76 -8.82
C PRO A 32 -16.25 -8.14 -7.45
N GLU A 33 -17.01 -8.86 -6.63
CA GLU A 33 -17.42 -8.43 -5.29
C GLU A 33 -16.21 -8.33 -4.35
N LEU A 34 -15.34 -9.35 -4.36
CA LEU A 34 -14.10 -9.35 -3.58
C LEU A 34 -13.12 -8.28 -4.09
N LEU A 35 -12.94 -8.15 -5.40
CA LEU A 35 -12.11 -7.10 -5.99
C LEU A 35 -12.57 -5.71 -5.54
N SER A 36 -13.88 -5.45 -5.58
CA SER A 36 -14.47 -4.18 -5.17
C SER A 36 -14.25 -3.92 -3.66
N ALA A 37 -14.53 -4.92 -2.82
CA ALA A 37 -14.38 -4.81 -1.37
C ALA A 37 -12.91 -4.61 -0.93
N LEU A 38 -11.95 -5.25 -1.61
CA LEU A 38 -10.53 -5.22 -1.26
C LEU A 38 -9.80 -3.99 -1.80
N LYS A 39 -10.28 -3.37 -2.88
CA LYS A 39 -9.59 -2.26 -3.54
C LYS A 39 -9.25 -1.10 -2.59
N SER A 40 -10.25 -0.54 -1.90
CA SER A 40 -10.03 0.61 -1.01
C SER A 40 -9.08 0.31 0.16
N PRO A 41 -9.26 -0.77 0.94
CA PRO A 41 -8.36 -1.07 2.04
C PRO A 41 -6.93 -1.38 1.56
N LEU A 42 -6.76 -2.16 0.48
CA LEU A 42 -5.43 -2.51 -0.01
C LEU A 42 -4.69 -1.32 -0.62
N MET A 43 -5.37 -0.46 -1.39
CA MET A 43 -4.75 0.77 -1.90
C MET A 43 -4.27 1.68 -0.76
N ARG A 44 -5.04 1.77 0.33
CA ARG A 44 -4.65 2.55 1.52
C ARG A 44 -3.46 1.96 2.24
N LEU A 45 -3.45 0.64 2.46
CA LEU A 45 -2.34 -0.06 3.07
C LEU A 45 -1.07 0.06 2.21
N CYS A 46 -1.20 -0.01 0.89
CA CYS A 46 -0.10 0.24 -0.04
C CYS A 46 0.44 1.67 0.08
N ALA A 47 -0.42 2.69 0.10
CA ALA A 47 0.02 4.08 0.32
C ALA A 47 0.77 4.26 1.64
N ARG A 48 0.26 3.65 2.73
CA ARG A 48 0.93 3.65 4.04
C ARG A 48 2.28 2.95 3.98
N TYR A 49 2.36 1.77 3.36
CA TYR A 49 3.58 1.01 3.20
C TYR A 49 4.65 1.79 2.42
N LEU A 50 4.28 2.45 1.32
CA LEU A 50 5.21 3.21 0.50
C LEU A 50 5.70 4.50 1.19
N LEU A 51 4.80 5.21 1.88
CA LEU A 51 5.10 6.56 2.38
C LEU A 51 5.58 6.59 3.83
N ARG A 52 5.09 5.68 4.68
CA ARG A 52 5.32 5.70 6.14
C ARG A 52 6.20 4.57 6.65
N GLU A 53 6.17 3.39 6.04
CA GLU A 53 7.01 2.28 6.52
C GLU A 53 8.47 2.46 6.11
N LYS A 54 9.37 2.34 7.09
CA LYS A 54 10.80 2.63 6.91
C LYS A 54 11.69 1.51 7.44
N LYS A 55 12.83 1.32 6.76
CA LYS A 55 13.96 0.52 7.24
C LYS A 55 15.19 1.42 7.28
N ARG A 56 15.80 1.59 8.46
CA ARG A 56 16.97 2.48 8.67
C ARG A 56 16.73 3.91 8.13
N GLY A 57 15.53 4.45 8.36
CA GLY A 57 15.15 5.80 7.93
C GLY A 57 14.83 5.96 6.43
N LYS A 58 14.87 4.89 5.63
CA LYS A 58 14.53 4.89 4.19
C LYS A 58 13.30 4.05 3.91
N ALA A 59 12.67 4.19 2.75
CA ALA A 59 11.51 3.41 2.34
C ALA A 59 11.77 1.90 2.56
N LEU A 60 10.79 1.21 3.14
CA LEU A 60 10.90 -0.23 3.40
C LEU A 60 10.97 -1.04 2.11
N ASP A 61 10.22 -0.62 1.09
CA ASP A 61 10.22 -1.22 -0.25
C ASP A 61 11.51 -0.90 -1.02
N SER A 62 12.17 -1.93 -1.55
CA SER A 62 13.45 -1.76 -2.25
C SER A 62 13.32 -1.02 -3.59
N VAL A 63 12.21 -1.22 -4.31
CA VAL A 63 11.96 -0.56 -5.60
C VAL A 63 11.60 0.91 -5.39
N ALA A 64 10.75 1.20 -4.40
CA ALA A 64 10.48 2.56 -3.97
C ALA A 64 11.78 3.25 -3.57
N ASN A 65 12.59 2.61 -2.72
CA ASN A 65 13.86 3.16 -2.29
C ASN A 65 14.78 3.46 -3.49
N PHE A 66 14.88 2.57 -4.49
CA PHE A 66 15.65 2.83 -5.71
C PHE A 66 15.16 4.08 -6.47
N HIS A 67 13.87 4.20 -6.73
CA HIS A 67 13.33 5.36 -7.46
C HIS A 67 13.50 6.66 -6.68
N LEU A 68 13.26 6.64 -5.37
CA LEU A 68 13.35 7.80 -4.48
C LEU A 68 14.79 8.28 -4.30
N GLN A 69 15.78 7.36 -4.24
CA GLN A 69 17.20 7.74 -4.25
C GLN A 69 17.61 8.48 -5.53
N ASN A 70 16.93 8.20 -6.64
CA ASN A 70 17.16 8.84 -7.92
C ASN A 70 16.30 10.11 -8.13
N GLY A 71 15.55 10.57 -7.11
CA GLY A 71 14.78 11.81 -7.18
C GLY A 71 13.38 11.68 -7.78
N ALA A 72 12.84 10.47 -7.89
CA ALA A 72 11.43 10.32 -8.24
C ALA A 72 10.51 10.73 -7.10
N MET A 73 9.26 11.04 -7.44
CA MET A 73 8.14 11.07 -6.48
C MET A 73 7.17 9.91 -6.73
N VAL A 74 6.42 9.52 -5.70
CA VAL A 74 5.38 8.49 -5.83
C VAL A 74 4.12 9.12 -6.43
N GLU A 75 3.79 8.78 -7.67
CA GLU A 75 2.72 9.46 -8.41
C GLU A 75 1.37 8.76 -8.26
N ARG A 76 1.32 7.44 -8.48
CA ARG A 76 0.05 6.71 -8.55
C ARG A 76 0.20 5.27 -8.09
N ILE A 77 -0.84 4.78 -7.41
CA ILE A 77 -1.03 3.36 -7.09
C ILE A 77 -2.08 2.79 -8.04
N ASN A 78 -1.73 1.74 -8.76
CA ASN A 78 -2.56 1.11 -9.78
C ASN A 78 -3.09 -0.23 -9.26
N TRP A 79 -4.40 -0.28 -9.03
CA TRP A 79 -5.10 -1.49 -8.60
C TRP A 79 -5.17 -2.52 -9.74
N MET A 80 -4.78 -3.77 -9.45
CA MET A 80 -4.85 -4.90 -10.39
C MET A 80 -4.18 -4.63 -11.73
N ALA A 81 -3.03 -3.94 -11.69
CA ALA A 81 -2.22 -3.62 -12.86
C ALA A 81 -1.34 -4.79 -13.34
N ASP A 82 -0.97 -5.70 -12.44
CA ASP A 82 -0.30 -6.96 -12.77
C ASP A 82 -1.05 -8.13 -12.13
N GLN A 83 -1.90 -8.78 -12.92
CA GLN A 83 -2.69 -9.94 -12.47
C GLN A 83 -1.97 -11.28 -12.71
N SER A 84 -0.68 -11.25 -13.07
CA SER A 84 0.10 -12.48 -13.15
C SER A 84 0.24 -13.11 -11.76
N GLU A 85 0.51 -14.41 -11.72
CA GLU A 85 0.77 -15.13 -10.46
C GLU A 85 1.89 -14.45 -9.65
N LYS A 86 2.91 -13.94 -10.34
CA LYS A 86 4.01 -13.19 -9.72
C LYS A 86 3.54 -11.85 -9.14
N GLY A 87 2.78 -11.05 -9.89
CA GLY A 87 2.26 -9.76 -9.42
C GLY A 87 1.34 -9.91 -8.21
N LEU A 88 0.47 -10.93 -8.23
CA LEU A 88 -0.41 -11.26 -7.11
C LEU A 88 0.38 -11.73 -5.88
N SER A 89 1.39 -12.59 -6.08
CA SER A 89 2.28 -13.06 -5.01
C SER A 89 3.08 -11.93 -4.36
N GLN A 90 3.60 -11.00 -5.15
CA GLN A 90 4.53 -9.97 -4.67
C GLN A 90 3.81 -8.77 -4.05
N SER A 91 2.68 -8.35 -4.60
CA SER A 91 2.03 -7.08 -4.21
C SER A 91 0.50 -7.10 -4.29
N GLY A 92 -0.13 -8.28 -4.39
CA GLY A 92 -1.57 -8.38 -4.59
C GLY A 92 -2.03 -7.74 -5.91
N GLY A 93 -1.16 -7.72 -6.91
CA GLY A 93 -1.41 -7.15 -8.24
C GLY A 93 -1.38 -5.62 -8.30
N ILE A 94 -0.93 -4.97 -7.22
CA ILE A 94 -0.76 -3.53 -7.18
C ILE A 94 0.58 -3.15 -7.81
N MET A 95 0.56 -2.18 -8.72
CA MET A 95 1.76 -1.53 -9.25
C MET A 95 1.79 -0.05 -8.88
N VAL A 96 2.97 0.56 -8.96
CA VAL A 96 3.19 1.95 -8.60
C VAL A 96 3.86 2.68 -9.74
N ASN A 97 3.38 3.88 -10.06
CA ASN A 97 4.08 4.81 -10.94
C ASN A 97 4.95 5.76 -10.10
N TYR A 98 6.23 5.82 -10.46
CA TYR A 98 7.17 6.82 -9.98
C TYR A 98 7.42 7.81 -11.12
N VAL A 99 7.34 9.11 -10.85
CA VAL A 99 7.58 10.14 -11.86
C VAL A 99 8.81 10.96 -11.50
N TYR A 100 9.61 11.25 -12.52
CA TYR A 100 10.78 12.13 -12.43
C TYR A 100 10.39 13.47 -13.05
N ARG A 101 10.25 14.50 -12.20
CA ARG A 101 10.06 15.88 -12.65
C ARG A 101 11.42 16.51 -12.79
N LEU A 102 11.83 16.85 -14.00
CA LEU A 102 13.20 17.28 -14.33
C LEU A 102 13.66 18.43 -13.42
N GLU A 103 12.75 19.37 -13.16
CA GLU A 103 12.95 20.54 -12.31
C GLU A 103 13.15 20.23 -10.81
N ASN A 104 12.79 19.02 -10.34
CA ASN A 104 12.85 18.65 -8.92
C ASN A 104 13.74 17.44 -8.61
N ILE A 105 14.37 16.78 -9.60
CA ILE A 105 15.10 15.52 -9.38
C ILE A 105 16.14 15.67 -8.25
N GLU A 106 16.98 16.70 -8.31
CA GLU A 106 18.04 16.92 -7.32
C GLU A 106 17.47 17.23 -5.93
N GLU A 107 16.47 18.11 -5.87
CA GLU A 107 15.79 18.48 -4.63
C GLU A 107 15.15 17.26 -3.95
N TYR A 108 14.44 16.44 -4.72
CA TYR A 108 13.75 15.25 -4.21
C TYR A 108 14.74 14.18 -3.78
N ALA A 109 15.80 13.94 -4.55
CA ALA A 109 16.86 13.01 -4.19
C ALA A 109 17.55 13.46 -2.89
N GLN A 110 17.87 14.75 -2.76
CA GLN A 110 18.51 15.30 -1.57
C GLN A 110 17.61 15.26 -0.34
N SER A 111 16.32 15.58 -0.49
CA SER A 111 15.33 15.49 0.58
C SER A 111 15.18 14.05 1.09
N TYR A 112 15.09 13.09 0.16
CA TYR A 112 15.05 11.67 0.50
C TYR A 112 16.36 11.19 1.13
N PHE A 113 17.52 11.58 0.61
CA PHE A 113 18.82 11.18 1.14
C PHE A 113 19.07 11.73 2.55
N SER A 114 18.76 12.99 2.80
CA SER A 114 19.03 13.65 4.09
C SER A 114 18.07 13.21 5.20
N THR A 115 16.76 13.18 4.92
CA THR A 115 15.74 13.00 5.97
C THR A 115 14.87 11.76 5.77
N GLY A 116 14.95 11.11 4.60
CA GLY A 116 14.02 10.03 4.24
C GLY A 116 12.63 10.52 3.84
N HIS A 117 12.48 11.84 3.62
CA HIS A 117 11.24 12.45 3.14
C HIS A 117 10.88 11.94 1.75
N ILE A 118 9.61 11.59 1.55
CA ILE A 118 9.09 11.05 0.30
C ILE A 118 8.08 12.04 -0.27
N ASN A 119 8.40 12.56 -1.46
CA ASN A 119 7.47 13.33 -2.26
C ASN A 119 6.43 12.39 -2.90
N ALA A 120 5.15 12.78 -2.86
CA ALA A 120 4.05 11.98 -3.38
C ALA A 120 2.93 12.88 -3.91
N SER A 121 2.11 12.34 -4.82
CA SER A 121 0.96 13.05 -5.37
C SER A 121 -0.10 13.33 -4.30
N HIS A 122 -0.94 14.34 -4.56
CA HIS A 122 -2.04 14.69 -3.65
C HIS A 122 -2.97 13.50 -3.38
N ASP A 123 -3.25 12.68 -4.40
CA ASP A 123 -4.12 11.52 -4.27
C ASP A 123 -3.57 10.50 -3.28
N LEU A 124 -2.28 10.21 -3.34
CA LEU A 124 -1.62 9.30 -2.39
C LEU A 124 -1.63 9.86 -0.96
N LEU A 125 -1.35 11.16 -0.81
CA LEU A 125 -1.44 11.81 0.49
C LEU A 125 -2.87 11.77 1.06
N THR A 126 -3.89 11.87 0.19
CA THR A 126 -5.30 11.78 0.57
C THR A 126 -5.66 10.40 1.11
N MET A 127 -5.11 9.34 0.55
CA MET A 127 -5.32 7.98 1.04
C MET A 127 -4.91 7.81 2.51
N LEU A 128 -3.93 8.59 2.97
CA LEU A 128 -3.45 8.58 4.36
C LEU A 128 -4.29 9.41 5.35
N ARG A 129 -5.13 10.34 4.87
CA ARG A 129 -5.81 11.31 5.74
C ARG A 129 -6.90 10.68 6.63
N ARG A 130 -7.44 9.50 6.28
CA ARG A 130 -8.48 8.82 7.10
C ARG A 130 -7.96 8.08 8.34
N GLU A 131 -6.65 8.05 8.58
CA GLU A 131 -6.10 7.53 9.86
C GLU A 131 -6.11 8.58 10.99
N GLN A 132 -6.05 9.87 10.66
CA GLN A 132 -5.99 10.92 11.68
C GLN A 132 -7.31 11.08 12.43
N GLU A 133 -8.46 10.93 11.77
CA GLU A 133 -9.76 10.96 12.45
C GLU A 133 -9.93 9.81 13.45
N TYR A 134 -9.43 8.60 13.15
CA TYR A 134 -9.54 7.47 14.07
C TYR A 134 -8.58 7.57 15.28
N MET A 135 -7.39 8.17 15.14
CA MET A 135 -6.50 8.40 16.28
C MET A 135 -6.98 9.54 17.19
N VAL A 136 -7.57 10.60 16.61
CA VAL A 136 -8.17 11.70 17.40
C VAL A 136 -9.40 11.19 18.16
N LEU A 137 -10.23 10.35 17.55
CA LEU A 137 -11.42 9.77 18.20
C LEU A 137 -11.12 8.70 19.27
N THR A 138 -9.92 8.10 19.25
CA THR A 138 -9.52 7.10 20.26
C THR A 138 -8.73 7.69 21.43
N GLN A 139 -8.09 8.85 21.26
CA GLN A 139 -7.52 9.61 22.38
C GLN A 139 -8.57 10.35 23.23
N ASP A 140 -9.78 10.55 22.71
CA ASP A 140 -10.87 11.25 23.41
C ASP A 140 -11.84 10.30 24.16
N ARG A 141 -11.50 9.01 24.28
CA ARG A 141 -12.26 8.02 25.06
C ARG A 141 -11.56 7.56 26.34
N SER A 142 -10.75 8.42 26.94
CA SER A 142 -10.23 8.25 28.31
C SER A 142 -10.91 9.18 29.32
N ILE A 143 -12.24 9.26 29.27
CA ILE A 143 -13.17 9.69 30.33
C ILE A 143 -14.48 8.96 29.95
N ILE A 144 -14.97 7.92 30.64
CA ILE A 144 -15.44 7.77 32.02
C ILE A 144 -15.25 6.30 32.40
#